data_AF-A0A5J4VKC4-F1
#
_entry.id   AF-A0A5J4VKC4-F1
#
_cell.length_a   1.000
_cell.length_b   1.000
_cell.length_c   1.000
_cell.angle_alpha   90.00
_cell.angle_beta   90.00
_cell.angle_gamma   90.00
#
_symmetry.space_group_name_H-M   'P 1'
#
loop_
_entity.id
_entity.type
_entity.pdbx_description
1 polymer ?
#
loop_
_entity_poly.entity_id
_entity_poly.type
_entity_poly.pdbx_seq_one_letter_code
_entity_poly.pdbx_strand_id
1 'polypeptide(L)'
;MQANLNLFNPLITIITDASPFGYGAVIRHYNQELEIRGEWDLPIILSQNKRELLAVLETLQIAFNRKILAQNQDVNLISDSTTVVAILNKHTTTLSLLETLIPILQILEENQCRIRSNHILGVDNIRADELSRFKDSWDLQLQPELFKEIYHPFLFKNFGSIERRGRCDDAGLELIQDNICLPPSNSHNGDITQDQKGQGNSSINSATVACTDMDSNTLINENHSQKVIGQLLASNNKGISIQAIRESDTLGLSGSNCSNTRESKVQLILRTVGATEGSLNRASLENSTWISYQNVLTSWINYAESNNLDFLNISNEQYREYLDFLYKDHASPDFIILARTALSTVFSMKSGILLSQDARVSRMIRGLQKINPKKKNKRQYCDPEPLLSYWELQNITQIDDESLVIRMASMLVLFYSIRFREMSEISQELIIDKNHQCSIYVRTKTQSTELTEIPICHSNIRPDVSPLRTVQECVRRKNKIGPLLWQVKNNKPLSPTQVSKAISLQLQRAKMPKELKPYTLKHIGVSK
;
A
#
# COMPACT_ATOMS: atom_id res chain seq x y z
N MET A 1 -42.49 25.76 -15.43
CA MET A 1 -42.35 24.28 -15.48
C MET A 1 -42.36 23.75 -14.07
N GLN A 2 -43.49 23.22 -13.61
CA GLN A 2 -43.54 22.46 -12.36
C GLN A 2 -42.70 21.20 -12.59
N ALA A 3 -41.54 21.10 -11.93
CA ALA A 3 -40.78 19.86 -11.91
C ALA A 3 -41.67 18.82 -11.21
N ASN A 4 -42.33 17.98 -12.01
CA ASN A 4 -42.91 16.75 -11.49
C ASN A 4 -41.75 16.00 -10.83
N LEU A 5 -41.72 16.00 -9.50
CA LEU A 5 -40.81 15.19 -8.70
C LEU A 5 -41.24 13.73 -8.90
N ASN A 6 -41.00 13.20 -10.10
CA ASN A 6 -41.27 11.81 -10.41
C ASN A 6 -40.53 10.97 -9.40
N LEU A 7 -41.28 10.24 -8.57
CA LEU A 7 -40.75 9.33 -7.57
C LEU A 7 -39.73 8.42 -8.24
N PHE A 8 -38.56 8.27 -7.63
CA PHE A 8 -37.55 7.33 -8.13
C PHE A 8 -38.00 5.92 -7.76
N ASN A 9 -38.38 5.13 -8.77
CA ASN A 9 -38.93 3.79 -8.60
C ASN A 9 -38.16 2.80 -9.46
N PRO A 10 -37.00 2.31 -8.99
CA PRO A 10 -36.14 1.46 -9.78
C PRO A 10 -36.76 0.07 -9.94
N LEU A 11 -37.17 -0.26 -11.17
CA LEU A 11 -37.62 -1.61 -11.53
C LEU A 11 -36.44 -2.56 -11.80
N ILE A 12 -35.26 -1.99 -12.04
CA ILE A 12 -34.05 -2.73 -12.39
C ILE A 12 -32.98 -2.47 -11.34
N THR A 13 -32.36 -3.55 -10.89
CA THR A 13 -31.17 -3.50 -10.03
C THR A 13 -29.99 -4.10 -10.78
N ILE A 14 -28.88 -3.37 -10.83
CA ILE A 14 -27.62 -3.83 -11.42
C ILE A 14 -26.61 -3.98 -10.29
N ILE A 15 -26.01 -5.15 -10.14
CA ILE A 15 -24.93 -5.40 -9.18
C ILE A 15 -23.66 -5.59 -9.99
N THR A 16 -22.61 -4.82 -9.73
CA THR A 16 -21.35 -4.87 -10.51
C THR A 16 -20.16 -5.20 -9.63
N ASP A 17 -19.14 -5.79 -10.23
CA ASP A 17 -17.82 -6.00 -9.63
C ASP A 17 -16.72 -5.98 -10.71
N ALA A 18 -15.49 -5.69 -10.29
CA ALA A 18 -14.33 -5.69 -11.17
C ALA A 18 -13.10 -6.36 -10.56
N SER A 19 -12.50 -7.27 -11.33
CA SER A 19 -11.23 -7.91 -11.00
C SER A 19 -10.10 -7.42 -11.91
N PRO A 20 -8.83 -7.79 -11.64
CA PRO A 20 -7.74 -7.57 -12.57
C PRO A 20 -7.91 -8.26 -13.94
N PHE A 21 -8.79 -9.27 -14.04
CA PHE A 21 -8.99 -10.10 -15.24
C PHE A 21 -10.18 -9.65 -16.09
N GLY A 22 -11.24 -9.17 -15.45
CA GLY A 22 -12.46 -8.77 -16.14
C GLY A 22 -13.44 -8.01 -15.27
N TYR A 23 -14.66 -7.89 -15.78
CA TYR A 23 -15.81 -7.32 -15.10
C TYR A 23 -16.98 -8.29 -15.11
N GLY A 24 -17.77 -8.21 -14.04
CA GLY A 24 -18.96 -9.02 -13.85
C GLY A 24 -20.12 -8.16 -13.41
N ALA A 25 -21.32 -8.50 -13.89
CA ALA A 25 -22.53 -7.87 -13.41
C ALA A 25 -23.74 -8.80 -13.43
N VAL A 26 -24.65 -8.54 -12.50
CA VAL A 26 -25.94 -9.21 -12.37
C VAL A 26 -27.03 -8.17 -12.50
N ILE A 27 -27.87 -8.31 -13.53
CA ILE A 27 -29.04 -7.44 -13.77
C ILE A 27 -30.29 -8.19 -13.32
N ARG A 28 -30.98 -7.64 -12.32
CA ARG A 28 -32.26 -8.13 -11.84
C ARG A 28 -33.38 -7.24 -12.35
N HIS A 29 -34.33 -7.85 -13.04
CA HIS A 29 -35.55 -7.22 -13.50
C HIS A 29 -36.72 -8.15 -13.18
N TYR A 30 -37.58 -7.75 -12.23
CA TYR A 30 -38.62 -8.60 -11.67
C TYR A 30 -38.08 -9.97 -11.19
N ASN A 31 -38.61 -11.07 -11.73
CA ASN A 31 -38.24 -12.45 -11.40
C ASN A 31 -37.16 -13.02 -12.34
N GLN A 32 -36.50 -12.16 -13.12
CA GLN A 32 -35.45 -12.55 -14.04
C GLN A 32 -34.12 -11.98 -13.59
N GLU A 33 -33.09 -12.81 -13.69
CA GLU A 33 -31.70 -12.45 -13.44
C GLU A 33 -30.90 -12.72 -14.71
N LEU A 34 -30.13 -11.72 -15.14
CA LEU A 34 -29.28 -11.79 -16.31
C LEU A 34 -27.85 -11.50 -15.89
N GLU A 35 -26.92 -12.29 -16.41
CA GLU A 35 -25.51 -12.18 -16.10
C GLU A 35 -24.76 -11.56 -17.27
N ILE A 36 -23.94 -10.57 -16.96
CA ILE A 36 -23.00 -9.95 -17.89
C ILE A 36 -21.61 -10.26 -17.38
N ARG A 37 -20.75 -10.67 -18.30
CA ARG A 37 -19.33 -10.87 -18.07
C ARG A 37 -18.54 -10.37 -19.26
N GLY A 38 -17.34 -9.89 -18.99
CA GLY A 38 -16.37 -9.55 -20.02
C GLY A 38 -14.96 -9.58 -19.47
N GLU A 39 -14.02 -9.86 -20.35
CA GLU A 39 -12.60 -9.80 -20.06
C GLU A 39 -12.04 -8.44 -20.44
N TRP A 40 -10.99 -8.03 -19.78
CA TRP A 40 -10.21 -6.89 -20.23
C TRP A 40 -9.26 -7.30 -21.36
N ASP A 41 -9.09 -6.46 -22.39
CA ASP A 41 -8.19 -6.77 -23.52
C ASP A 41 -6.74 -7.06 -23.09
N LEU A 42 -6.30 -6.54 -21.94
CA LEU A 42 -5.02 -6.82 -21.29
C LEU A 42 -5.20 -6.77 -19.78
N PRO A 43 -4.37 -7.46 -18.97
CA PRO A 43 -4.40 -7.30 -17.51
C PRO A 43 -4.17 -5.83 -17.16
N ILE A 44 -5.25 -5.20 -16.72
CA ILE A 44 -5.31 -3.77 -16.59
C ILE A 44 -4.58 -3.35 -15.31
N ILE A 45 -3.48 -2.60 -15.45
CA ILE A 45 -2.81 -1.87 -14.37
C ILE A 45 -3.59 -0.59 -14.05
N LEU A 46 -4.85 -0.75 -13.62
CA LEU A 46 -5.68 0.34 -13.14
C LEU A 46 -5.93 0.19 -11.65
N SER A 47 -6.10 1.33 -10.97
CA SER A 47 -6.56 1.34 -9.59
C SER A 47 -7.91 0.64 -9.46
N GLN A 48 -8.17 -0.05 -8.34
CA GLN A 48 -9.44 -0.73 -8.09
C GLN A 48 -10.65 0.16 -8.40
N ASN A 49 -10.69 1.39 -7.88
CA ASN A 49 -11.79 2.33 -8.12
C ASN A 49 -12.05 2.64 -9.60
N LYS A 50 -11.01 2.62 -10.45
CA LYS A 50 -11.17 2.84 -11.90
C LYS A 50 -11.68 1.58 -12.59
N ARG A 51 -11.24 0.39 -12.16
CA ARG A 51 -11.79 -0.89 -12.65
C ARG A 51 -13.27 -1.04 -12.31
N GLU A 52 -13.64 -0.77 -11.06
CA GLU A 52 -15.04 -0.80 -10.62
C GLU A 52 -15.91 0.16 -11.43
N LEU A 53 -15.43 1.39 -11.65
CA LEU A 53 -16.18 2.37 -12.44
C LEU A 53 -16.26 1.99 -13.92
N LEU A 54 -15.22 1.34 -14.48
CA LEU A 54 -15.25 0.79 -15.84
C LEU A 54 -16.22 -0.38 -15.95
N ALA A 55 -16.30 -1.28 -14.95
CA ALA A 55 -17.29 -2.35 -14.93
C ALA A 55 -18.72 -1.80 -15.00
N VAL A 56 -18.99 -0.68 -14.33
CA VAL A 56 -20.28 0.04 -14.48
C VAL A 56 -20.49 0.52 -15.92
N LEU A 57 -19.49 1.16 -16.53
CA LEU A 57 -19.56 1.65 -17.90
C LEU A 57 -19.88 0.52 -18.90
N GLU A 58 -19.08 -0.55 -18.89
CA GLU A 58 -19.24 -1.70 -19.78
C GLU A 58 -20.60 -2.38 -19.58
N THR A 59 -21.02 -2.56 -18.33
CA THR A 59 -22.33 -3.15 -18.00
C THR A 59 -23.48 -2.33 -18.58
N LEU A 60 -23.45 -1.00 -18.44
CA LEU A 60 -24.49 -0.13 -19.01
C LEU A 60 -24.49 -0.17 -20.54
N GLN A 61 -23.32 -0.11 -21.18
CA GLN A 61 -23.20 -0.22 -22.63
C GLN A 61 -23.81 -1.53 -23.15
N ILE A 62 -23.44 -2.66 -22.56
CA ILE A 62 -23.98 -3.97 -22.93
C ILE A 62 -25.49 -4.03 -22.69
N ALA A 63 -25.96 -3.51 -21.54
CA ALA A 63 -27.37 -3.57 -21.18
C ALA A 63 -28.26 -2.75 -22.12
N PHE A 64 -27.83 -1.55 -22.54
CA PHE A 64 -28.56 -0.76 -23.53
C PHE A 64 -28.45 -1.35 -24.94
N ASN A 65 -27.26 -1.80 -25.36
CA ASN A 65 -27.05 -2.41 -26.68
C ASN A 65 -27.89 -3.68 -26.87
N ARG A 66 -28.03 -4.49 -25.83
CA ARG A 66 -28.87 -5.71 -25.83
C ARG A 66 -30.35 -5.42 -25.53
N LYS A 67 -30.74 -4.16 -25.36
CA LYS A 67 -32.10 -3.73 -25.00
C LYS A 67 -32.63 -4.38 -23.70
N ILE A 68 -31.72 -4.67 -22.77
CA ILE A 68 -32.06 -5.12 -21.41
C ILE A 68 -32.60 -3.93 -20.60
N LEU A 69 -31.95 -2.77 -20.75
CA LEU A 69 -32.45 -1.49 -20.26
C LEU A 69 -33.23 -0.77 -21.36
N ALA A 70 -34.39 -0.23 -21.01
CA ALA A 70 -35.18 0.64 -21.87
C ALA A 70 -34.93 2.12 -21.53
N GLN A 71 -35.28 3.01 -22.46
CA GLN A 71 -35.25 4.45 -22.23
C GLN A 71 -36.22 4.84 -21.10
N ASN A 72 -35.91 5.93 -20.40
CA ASN A 72 -36.74 6.47 -19.30
C ASN A 72 -36.90 5.54 -18.08
N GLN A 73 -35.95 4.63 -17.84
CA GLN A 73 -35.97 3.77 -16.66
C GLN A 73 -35.18 4.34 -15.49
N ASP A 74 -35.60 3.96 -14.28
CA ASP A 74 -34.84 4.17 -13.05
C ASP A 74 -34.03 2.92 -12.74
N VAL A 75 -32.73 3.08 -12.52
CA VAL A 75 -31.79 1.99 -12.25
C VAL A 75 -31.19 2.12 -10.86
N ASN A 76 -31.30 1.06 -10.07
CA ASN A 76 -30.60 0.93 -8.80
C ASN A 76 -29.28 0.17 -8.99
N LEU A 77 -28.15 0.86 -8.92
CA LEU A 77 -26.83 0.24 -9.05
C LEU A 77 -26.23 -0.10 -7.69
N ILE A 78 -25.78 -1.33 -7.52
CA ILE A 78 -25.20 -1.82 -6.28
C ILE A 78 -23.73 -2.18 -6.53
N SER A 79 -22.84 -1.68 -5.68
CA SER A 79 -21.40 -1.96 -5.72
C SER A 79 -20.84 -2.02 -4.31
N ASP A 80 -19.82 -2.84 -4.09
CA ASP A 80 -19.08 -2.88 -2.82
C ASP A 80 -18.03 -1.76 -2.71
N SER A 81 -17.77 -1.04 -3.79
CA SER A 81 -16.92 0.13 -3.79
C SER A 81 -17.70 1.37 -3.34
N THR A 82 -17.59 1.70 -2.05
CA THR A 82 -18.11 2.97 -1.49
C THR A 82 -17.68 4.21 -2.28
N THR A 83 -16.52 4.15 -2.95
CA THR A 83 -16.04 5.25 -3.80
C THR A 83 -16.87 5.37 -5.08
N VAL A 84 -17.13 4.27 -5.78
CA VAL A 84 -17.99 4.27 -6.98
C VAL A 84 -19.40 4.73 -6.63
N VAL A 85 -19.96 4.23 -5.53
CA VAL A 85 -21.27 4.65 -5.02
C VAL A 85 -21.32 6.17 -4.79
N ALA A 86 -20.30 6.73 -4.14
CA ALA A 86 -20.22 8.17 -3.90
C ALA A 86 -20.05 8.99 -5.18
N ILE A 87 -19.27 8.49 -6.15
CA ILE A 87 -19.04 9.14 -7.45
C ILE A 87 -20.34 9.22 -8.24
N LEU A 88 -21.05 8.09 -8.37
CA LEU A 88 -22.29 8.00 -9.13
C LEU A 88 -23.42 8.80 -8.48
N ASN A 89 -23.54 8.82 -7.15
CA ASN A 89 -24.60 9.61 -6.50
C ASN A 89 -24.33 11.13 -6.52
N LYS A 90 -23.07 11.56 -6.60
CA LYS A 90 -22.69 12.98 -6.59
C LYS A 90 -22.37 13.56 -7.96
N HIS A 91 -22.28 12.71 -8.99
CA HIS A 91 -21.81 13.07 -10.34
C HIS A 91 -20.49 13.86 -10.32
N THR A 92 -19.55 13.49 -9.43
CA THR A 92 -18.27 14.20 -9.29
C THR A 92 -17.16 13.26 -8.83
N THR A 93 -15.93 13.52 -9.30
CA THR A 93 -14.77 12.67 -9.01
C THR A 93 -13.44 13.41 -9.23
N THR A 94 -12.31 12.73 -9.02
CA THR A 94 -10.96 13.22 -9.34
C THR A 94 -10.68 13.15 -10.84
N LEU A 95 -9.76 13.99 -11.35
CA LEU A 95 -9.43 14.09 -12.78
C LEU A 95 -9.15 12.72 -13.45
N SER A 96 -8.45 11.80 -12.76
CA SER A 96 -8.10 10.48 -13.30
C SER A 96 -9.28 9.51 -13.52
N LEU A 97 -10.41 9.75 -12.85
CA LEU A 97 -11.64 8.95 -12.96
C LEU A 97 -12.71 9.65 -13.80
N LEU A 98 -12.50 10.94 -14.11
CA LEU A 98 -13.45 11.75 -14.86
C LEU A 98 -13.62 11.23 -16.30
N GLU A 99 -12.54 10.72 -16.89
CA GLU A 99 -12.53 10.07 -18.21
C GLU A 99 -13.49 8.88 -18.30
N THR A 100 -13.74 8.18 -17.19
CA THR A 100 -14.69 7.05 -17.14
C THR A 100 -16.09 7.51 -16.73
N LEU A 101 -16.19 8.50 -15.83
CA LEU A 101 -17.49 9.01 -15.38
C LEU A 101 -18.26 9.73 -16.49
N ILE A 102 -17.59 10.51 -17.33
CA ILE A 102 -18.24 11.27 -18.41
C ILE A 102 -19.04 10.34 -19.35
N PRO A 103 -18.45 9.26 -19.91
CA PRO A 103 -19.19 8.30 -20.73
C PRO A 103 -20.40 7.67 -20.03
N ILE A 104 -20.29 7.36 -18.73
CA ILE A 104 -21.42 6.82 -17.95
C ILE A 104 -22.57 7.84 -17.92
N LEU A 105 -22.28 9.10 -17.63
CA LEU A 105 -23.29 10.15 -17.57
C LEU A 105 -23.92 10.42 -18.94
N GLN A 106 -23.12 10.36 -20.02
CA GLN A 106 -23.61 10.49 -21.40
C GLN A 106 -24.59 9.38 -21.76
N ILE A 107 -24.25 8.11 -21.50
CA ILE A 107 -25.15 6.97 -21.75
C ILE A 107 -26.47 7.13 -20.99
N LEU A 108 -26.41 7.56 -19.74
CA LEU A 108 -27.61 7.78 -18.92
C LEU A 108 -28.46 8.93 -19.48
N GLU A 109 -27.84 10.03 -19.90
CA GLU A 109 -28.53 11.20 -20.48
C GLU A 109 -29.18 10.87 -21.82
N GLU A 110 -28.45 10.23 -22.74
CA GLU A 110 -28.93 9.82 -24.07
C GLU A 110 -30.14 8.88 -23.98
N ASN A 111 -30.18 8.01 -22.95
CA ASN A 111 -31.27 7.08 -22.72
C ASN A 111 -32.33 7.62 -21.75
N GLN A 112 -32.21 8.87 -21.29
CA GLN A 112 -33.10 9.50 -20.31
C GLN A 112 -33.27 8.65 -19.03
N CYS A 113 -32.22 7.92 -18.66
CA CYS A 113 -32.18 7.00 -17.55
C CYS A 113 -31.72 7.72 -16.27
N ARG A 114 -32.38 7.46 -15.14
CA ARG A 114 -31.91 7.94 -13.83
C ARG A 114 -31.24 6.81 -13.08
N ILE A 115 -30.13 7.10 -12.42
CA ILE A 115 -29.41 6.11 -11.61
C ILE A 115 -29.35 6.56 -10.15
N ARG A 116 -29.45 5.59 -9.24
CA ARG A 116 -29.00 5.74 -7.85
C ARG A 116 -28.09 4.59 -7.52
N SER A 117 -27.05 4.86 -6.75
CA SER A 117 -26.11 3.84 -6.33
C SER A 117 -26.21 3.54 -4.84
N ASN A 118 -26.13 2.26 -4.47
CA ASN A 118 -26.14 1.78 -3.10
C ASN A 118 -24.95 0.87 -2.83
N HIS A 119 -24.45 0.89 -1.60
CA HIS A 119 -23.35 0.05 -1.19
C HIS A 119 -23.82 -1.33 -0.69
N ILE A 120 -23.12 -2.38 -1.09
CA ILE A 120 -23.25 -3.74 -0.55
C ILE A 120 -21.93 -4.14 0.11
N LEU A 121 -21.93 -5.04 1.10
CA LEU A 121 -20.66 -5.56 1.62
C LEU A 121 -20.05 -6.52 0.59
N GLY A 122 -18.72 -6.50 0.44
CA GLY A 122 -18.04 -7.40 -0.51
C GLY A 122 -18.32 -8.89 -0.27
N VAL A 123 -18.57 -9.29 0.99
CA VAL A 123 -18.96 -10.67 1.35
C VAL A 123 -20.32 -11.08 0.78
N ASP A 124 -21.17 -10.12 0.44
CA ASP A 124 -22.49 -10.34 -0.14
C ASP A 124 -22.49 -10.13 -1.67
N ASN A 125 -21.39 -9.61 -2.25
CA ASN A 125 -21.23 -9.35 -3.69
C ASN A 125 -20.73 -10.59 -4.48
N ILE A 126 -21.07 -11.79 -4.00
CA ILE A 126 -20.46 -13.05 -4.44
C ILE A 126 -20.61 -13.26 -5.95
N ARG A 127 -21.81 -13.04 -6.49
CA ARG A 127 -22.10 -13.41 -7.88
C ARG A 127 -21.41 -12.49 -8.90
N ALA A 128 -21.41 -11.19 -8.67
CA ALA A 128 -20.70 -10.27 -9.55
C ALA A 128 -19.17 -10.48 -9.45
N ASP A 129 -18.64 -10.76 -8.25
CA ASP A 129 -17.23 -11.09 -8.04
C ASP A 129 -16.81 -12.40 -8.73
N GLU A 130 -17.65 -13.43 -8.70
CA GLU A 130 -17.43 -14.67 -9.46
C GLU A 130 -17.37 -14.40 -10.97
N LEU A 131 -18.30 -13.59 -11.48
CA LEU A 131 -18.35 -13.24 -12.91
C LEU A 131 -17.15 -12.39 -13.32
N SER A 132 -16.67 -11.49 -12.45
CA SER A 132 -15.52 -10.61 -12.74
C SER A 132 -14.19 -11.36 -12.71
N ARG A 133 -14.10 -12.44 -11.94
CA ARG A 133 -12.91 -13.30 -11.80
C ARG A 133 -12.92 -14.51 -12.72
N PHE A 134 -14.00 -14.75 -13.44
CA PHE A 134 -14.11 -15.90 -14.32
C PHE A 134 -13.05 -15.81 -15.41
N LYS A 135 -12.04 -16.65 -15.29
CA LYS A 135 -11.08 -16.91 -16.36
C LYS A 135 -11.64 -18.09 -17.12
N ASP A 136 -11.97 -17.95 -18.40
CA ASP A 136 -12.47 -19.07 -19.20
C ASP A 136 -11.52 -20.27 -19.04
N SER A 137 -11.93 -21.26 -18.25
CA SER A 137 -11.18 -22.50 -18.01
C SER A 137 -11.12 -23.39 -19.26
N TRP A 138 -11.76 -22.95 -20.35
CA TRP A 138 -11.90 -23.64 -21.61
C TRP A 138 -10.67 -23.54 -22.51
N ASP A 139 -9.61 -22.83 -22.12
CA ASP A 139 -8.42 -22.68 -22.98
C ASP A 139 -7.32 -23.75 -22.78
N LEU A 140 -7.41 -24.70 -21.84
CA LEU A 140 -6.43 -25.82 -21.73
C LEU A 140 -6.94 -27.12 -21.07
N GLN A 141 -8.18 -27.56 -21.31
CA GLN A 141 -8.52 -28.98 -21.11
C GLN A 141 -8.81 -29.62 -22.46
N LEU A 142 -7.87 -30.45 -22.94
CA LEU A 142 -8.13 -31.39 -24.02
C LEU A 142 -9.38 -32.19 -23.67
N GLN A 143 -10.33 -32.31 -24.60
CA GLN A 143 -11.46 -33.22 -24.40
C GLN A 143 -10.93 -34.60 -23.97
N PRO A 144 -11.48 -35.24 -22.93
CA PRO A 144 -10.96 -36.51 -22.41
C PRO A 144 -10.75 -37.58 -23.50
N GLU A 145 -11.57 -37.55 -24.55
CA GLU A 145 -11.51 -38.43 -25.72
C GLU A 145 -10.29 -38.10 -26.60
N LEU A 146 -10.05 -36.81 -26.88
CA LEU A 146 -8.88 -36.35 -27.64
C LEU A 146 -7.59 -36.55 -26.85
N PHE A 147 -7.64 -36.37 -25.52
CA PHE A 147 -6.52 -36.67 -24.63
C PHE A 147 -6.19 -38.17 -24.68
N LYS A 148 -7.20 -39.07 -24.67
CA LYS A 148 -6.98 -40.50 -24.84
C LYS A 148 -6.37 -40.84 -26.22
N GLU A 149 -6.83 -40.20 -27.29
CA GLU A 149 -6.25 -40.39 -28.64
C GLU A 149 -4.82 -39.88 -28.78
N ILE A 150 -4.45 -38.79 -28.09
CA ILE A 150 -3.07 -38.25 -28.10
C ILE A 150 -2.17 -39.05 -27.15
N TYR A 151 -2.70 -39.52 -26.02
CA TYR A 151 -1.94 -40.24 -24.99
C TYR A 151 -1.63 -41.69 -25.39
N HIS A 152 -2.53 -42.38 -26.10
CA HIS A 152 -2.34 -43.78 -26.52
C HIS A 152 -1.11 -44.00 -27.44
N PRO A 153 -0.90 -43.23 -28.51
CA PRO A 153 0.28 -43.35 -29.36
C PRO A 153 1.58 -43.01 -28.64
N PHE A 154 1.54 -42.11 -27.66
CA PHE A 154 2.72 -41.65 -26.92
C PHE A 154 3.26 -42.70 -25.94
N LEU A 155 2.36 -43.51 -25.34
CA LEU A 155 2.74 -44.67 -24.52
C LEU A 155 3.25 -45.84 -25.38
N PHE A 156 2.63 -46.11 -26.53
CA PHE A 156 3.02 -47.24 -27.38
C PHE A 156 4.31 -47.01 -28.18
N LYS A 157 4.66 -45.76 -28.54
CA LYS A 157 5.94 -45.49 -29.23
C LYS A 157 7.15 -45.41 -28.30
N ASN A 158 6.98 -45.10 -27.01
CA ASN A 158 8.10 -44.90 -26.09
C ASN A 158 8.37 -46.08 -25.15
N PHE A 159 7.48 -47.07 -25.05
CA PHE A 159 7.68 -48.27 -24.23
C PHE A 159 7.87 -49.58 -25.03
N GLY A 160 7.95 -49.51 -26.36
CA GLY A 160 8.16 -50.66 -27.25
C GLY A 160 9.54 -51.35 -27.17
N SER A 161 10.35 -51.09 -26.14
CA SER A 161 11.68 -51.71 -25.99
C SER A 161 11.99 -52.25 -24.58
N ILE A 162 11.03 -52.28 -23.66
CA ILE A 162 11.26 -52.88 -22.34
C ILE A 162 10.19 -53.94 -22.05
N GLU A 163 10.32 -55.10 -22.67
CA GLU A 163 9.87 -56.35 -22.06
C GLU A 163 10.64 -57.57 -22.58
N ARG A 164 11.62 -58.02 -21.78
CA ARG A 164 11.86 -59.44 -21.49
C ARG A 164 12.44 -59.56 -20.09
N ARG A 165 11.56 -59.82 -19.11
CA ARG A 165 11.67 -60.86 -18.06
C ARG A 165 10.89 -60.44 -16.82
N GLY A 166 9.93 -61.26 -16.42
CA GLY A 166 9.46 -61.32 -15.05
C GLY A 166 7.98 -61.61 -14.91
N ARG A 167 7.62 -62.90 -14.96
CA ARG A 167 6.36 -63.42 -14.39
C ARG A 167 6.19 -62.94 -12.95
N CYS A 168 4.98 -62.55 -12.58
CA CYS A 168 4.27 -63.02 -11.38
C CYS A 168 2.81 -62.55 -11.43
N ASP A 169 1.92 -63.52 -11.64
CA ASP A 169 0.66 -63.83 -10.97
C ASP A 169 -0.38 -62.74 -10.62
N ASP A 170 -1.57 -63.01 -11.17
CA ASP A 170 -2.94 -62.65 -10.82
C ASP A 170 -3.24 -62.15 -9.38
N ALA A 171 -4.08 -61.11 -9.28
CA ALA A 171 -5.47 -61.27 -8.82
C ALA A 171 -6.23 -59.93 -8.73
N GLY A 172 -7.40 -59.88 -9.38
CA GLY A 172 -8.63 -59.28 -8.85
C GLY A 172 -8.77 -57.75 -8.88
N LEU A 173 -9.68 -57.24 -9.71
CA LEU A 173 -11.00 -56.79 -9.23
C LEU A 173 -11.87 -56.26 -10.38
N GLU A 174 -13.12 -56.69 -10.26
CA GLU A 174 -14.28 -56.51 -11.13
C GLU A 174 -15.03 -55.20 -10.87
N LEU A 175 -15.88 -54.85 -11.86
CA LEU A 175 -17.08 -54.00 -11.77
C LEU A 175 -16.84 -52.47 -11.59
N ILE A 176 -17.52 -51.54 -12.26
CA ILE A 176 -18.97 -51.41 -12.50
C ILE A 176 -19.22 -50.66 -13.83
N GLN A 177 -20.24 -51.11 -14.55
CA GLN A 177 -20.84 -50.51 -15.76
C GLN A 177 -21.76 -49.32 -15.44
N ASP A 178 -22.24 -48.71 -16.53
CA ASP A 178 -23.51 -47.95 -16.67
C ASP A 178 -23.47 -46.45 -16.44
N ASN A 179 -24.20 -45.62 -17.17
CA ASN A 179 -24.78 -45.59 -18.53
C ASN A 179 -25.53 -44.23 -18.59
N ILE A 180 -26.07 -43.88 -19.75
CA ILE A 180 -27.11 -42.84 -20.00
C ILE A 180 -26.54 -41.42 -20.25
N CYS A 181 -26.30 -41.01 -21.52
CA CYS A 181 -27.24 -40.54 -22.55
C CYS A 181 -27.98 -39.23 -22.23
N LEU A 182 -27.62 -38.16 -22.97
CA LEU A 182 -28.57 -37.14 -23.41
C LEU A 182 -28.32 -36.80 -24.91
N PRO A 183 -29.38 -36.40 -25.65
CA PRO A 183 -29.45 -36.40 -27.11
C PRO A 183 -28.95 -35.08 -27.75
N PRO A 184 -28.80 -35.03 -29.10
CA PRO A 184 -28.07 -33.96 -29.79
C PRO A 184 -28.98 -32.86 -30.38
N SER A 185 -28.30 -31.87 -30.98
CA SER A 185 -28.78 -30.86 -31.96
C SER A 185 -29.32 -29.55 -31.35
N ASN A 186 -29.09 -28.35 -31.88
CA ASN A 186 -28.89 -27.95 -33.27
C ASN A 186 -27.94 -26.75 -33.41
N SER A 187 -27.14 -26.81 -34.48
CA SER A 187 -26.46 -25.70 -35.12
C SER A 187 -27.45 -24.84 -35.90
N HIS A 188 -27.26 -23.52 -35.89
CA HIS A 188 -27.73 -22.64 -36.97
C HIS A 188 -26.64 -21.62 -37.30
N ASN A 189 -26.07 -21.81 -38.49
CA ASN A 189 -25.26 -20.86 -39.22
C ASN A 189 -26.11 -19.67 -39.66
N GLY A 190 -25.49 -18.49 -39.70
CA GLY A 190 -26.04 -17.28 -40.29
C GLY A 190 -24.91 -16.36 -40.76
N ASP A 191 -24.31 -16.73 -41.89
CA ASP A 191 -23.46 -15.88 -42.73
C ASP A 191 -24.32 -14.77 -43.36
N ILE A 192 -23.93 -13.49 -43.22
CA ILE A 192 -24.22 -12.42 -44.21
C ILE A 192 -23.03 -11.43 -44.26
N THR A 193 -22.40 -11.42 -45.44
CA THR A 193 -21.52 -10.43 -46.11
C THR A 193 -22.07 -8.99 -46.06
N GLN A 194 -21.37 -7.85 -46.22
CA GLN A 194 -20.30 -7.47 -47.15
C GLN A 194 -19.93 -5.98 -46.91
N ASP A 195 -18.66 -5.64 -47.18
CA ASP A 195 -18.11 -4.40 -47.75
C ASP A 195 -18.54 -2.98 -47.30
N GLN A 196 -17.55 -2.16 -46.92
CA GLN A 196 -17.10 -1.06 -47.81
C GLN A 196 -15.73 -0.47 -47.39
N LYS A 197 -14.85 -0.40 -48.39
CA LYS A 197 -13.54 0.28 -48.39
C LYS A 197 -13.73 1.79 -48.54
N GLY A 198 -12.90 2.57 -47.85
CA GLY A 198 -12.65 3.98 -48.16
C GLY A 198 -11.18 4.32 -47.90
N GLN A 199 -10.40 4.40 -48.98
CA GLN A 199 -9.04 4.97 -49.01
C GLN A 199 -9.11 6.51 -49.04
N GLY A 200 -8.14 7.16 -48.40
CA GLY A 200 -7.89 8.60 -48.54
C GLY A 200 -6.51 9.00 -48.02
N ASN A 201 -5.57 9.18 -48.95
CA ASN A 201 -4.20 9.69 -48.75
C ASN A 201 -4.18 11.15 -48.29
N SER A 202 -3.14 11.57 -47.54
CA SER A 202 -2.12 12.55 -48.02
C SER A 202 -1.17 13.08 -46.93
N SER A 203 0.12 12.81 -47.11
CA SER A 203 1.24 13.78 -47.23
C SER A 203 1.54 14.84 -46.14
N ILE A 204 2.65 14.60 -45.43
CA ILE A 204 3.91 15.39 -45.35
C ILE A 204 3.80 16.92 -45.22
N ASN A 205 4.36 17.48 -44.13
CA ASN A 205 5.45 18.47 -44.23
C ASN A 205 6.21 18.68 -42.93
N SER A 206 7.54 18.75 -43.11
CA SER A 206 8.61 18.96 -42.17
C SER A 206 8.81 20.44 -41.84
N ALA A 207 9.34 20.76 -40.65
CA ALA A 207 10.13 21.98 -40.45
C ALA A 207 11.12 21.80 -39.29
N THR A 208 12.38 21.75 -39.67
CA THR A 208 13.59 21.84 -38.83
C THR A 208 13.94 23.30 -38.65
N VAL A 209 14.26 23.77 -37.44
CA VAL A 209 15.18 24.91 -37.23
C VAL A 209 16.00 24.67 -35.96
N ALA A 210 17.31 24.81 -36.11
CA ALA A 210 18.36 24.64 -35.12
C ALA A 210 18.84 25.99 -34.55
N CYS A 211 19.85 25.88 -33.68
CA CYS A 211 20.78 26.92 -33.20
C CYS A 211 20.30 27.73 -31.98
N THR A 212 21.10 28.02 -30.94
CA THR A 212 22.55 27.90 -30.74
C THR A 212 22.87 28.11 -29.25
N ASP A 213 24.06 27.67 -28.87
CA ASP A 213 24.74 27.70 -27.57
C ASP A 213 24.88 29.09 -26.89
N MET A 214 25.15 29.09 -25.58
CA MET A 214 26.30 29.78 -24.97
C MET A 214 26.55 29.35 -23.51
N ASP A 215 27.69 28.68 -23.31
CA ASP A 215 28.75 28.87 -22.31
C ASP A 215 28.44 29.36 -20.88
N SER A 216 28.99 28.63 -19.87
CA SER A 216 30.23 29.04 -19.17
C SER A 216 30.43 28.30 -17.83
N ASN A 217 31.59 27.64 -17.69
CA ASN A 217 32.52 27.59 -16.53
C ASN A 217 31.95 27.35 -15.10
N THR A 218 32.55 26.55 -14.21
CA THR A 218 33.98 26.47 -13.85
C THR A 218 34.20 25.31 -12.88
N LEU A 219 35.35 24.63 -13.00
CA LEU A 219 35.95 23.75 -11.99
C LEU A 219 36.36 24.52 -10.73
N ILE A 220 36.10 23.99 -9.53
CA ILE A 220 37.04 24.05 -8.39
C ILE A 220 37.03 22.71 -7.62
N ASN A 221 38.24 22.32 -7.27
CA ASN A 221 38.71 21.07 -6.72
C ASN A 221 38.58 20.98 -5.18
N GLU A 222 38.38 19.74 -4.70
CA GLU A 222 38.87 19.08 -3.49
C GLU A 222 38.78 19.63 -2.04
N ASN A 223 38.53 18.63 -1.16
CA ASN A 223 38.85 18.48 0.26
C ASN A 223 37.91 19.08 1.32
N HIS A 224 37.11 18.23 1.96
CA HIS A 224 37.26 17.97 3.40
C HIS A 224 36.46 16.74 3.88
N SER A 225 37.21 15.79 4.44
CA SER A 225 36.74 14.65 5.22
C SER A 225 36.61 15.06 6.70
N GLN A 226 35.77 14.32 7.44
CA GLN A 226 35.53 14.40 8.90
C GLN A 226 34.56 15.49 9.43
N LYS A 227 33.24 15.23 9.36
CA LYS A 227 32.28 15.67 10.39
C LYS A 227 30.89 15.01 10.28
N VAL A 228 30.77 13.69 10.52
CA VAL A 228 29.45 13.02 10.49
C VAL A 228 29.29 12.02 11.63
N ILE A 229 29.19 12.52 12.87
CA ILE A 229 28.58 11.77 13.99
C ILE A 229 27.52 12.62 14.77
N GLY A 230 27.44 13.94 14.56
CA GLY A 230 26.52 14.82 15.33
C GLY A 230 25.13 15.14 14.75
N GLN A 231 24.80 14.73 13.51
CA GLN A 231 23.64 15.32 12.79
C GLN A 231 22.32 14.52 12.85
N LEU A 232 22.30 13.29 13.37
CA LEU A 232 21.09 12.44 13.36
C LEU A 232 20.22 12.52 14.63
N LEU A 233 20.76 13.04 15.74
CA LEU A 233 19.94 13.44 16.89
C LEU A 233 19.39 14.87 16.76
N ALA A 234 19.97 15.68 15.86
CA ALA A 234 19.56 17.07 15.65
C ALA A 234 18.26 17.23 14.85
N SER A 235 17.78 16.19 14.14
CA SER A 235 16.55 16.29 13.33
C SER A 235 15.27 16.16 14.17
N ASN A 236 15.33 15.53 15.35
CA ASN A 236 14.20 15.49 16.30
C ASN A 236 14.18 16.68 17.28
N ASN A 237 15.29 17.44 17.38
CA ASN A 237 15.37 18.61 18.27
C ASN A 237 15.03 19.95 17.60
N LYS A 238 14.80 19.98 16.28
CA LYS A 238 14.46 21.22 15.55
C LYS A 238 13.07 21.80 15.89
N GLY A 239 12.30 21.15 16.76
CA GLY A 239 10.98 21.61 17.19
C GLY A 239 10.86 21.92 18.68
N ILE A 240 11.95 21.86 19.45
CA ILE A 240 11.94 22.24 20.87
C ILE A 240 11.91 23.77 20.95
N SER A 241 10.97 24.28 21.75
CA SER A 241 10.87 25.67 22.22
C SER A 241 12.25 26.34 22.33
N ILE A 242 12.46 27.43 21.58
CA ILE A 242 13.73 28.14 21.52
C ILE A 242 14.01 28.86 22.84
N GLN A 243 12.98 29.30 23.57
CA GLN A 243 13.16 29.94 24.88
C GLN A 243 13.38 28.94 26.02
N ALA A 244 12.72 27.77 26.02
CA ALA A 244 12.91 26.76 27.06
C ALA A 244 14.32 26.16 27.11
N ILE A 245 15.10 26.30 26.03
CA ILE A 245 16.53 25.93 26.01
C ILE A 245 17.43 27.15 26.33
N ARG A 246 17.07 28.36 25.86
CA ARG A 246 17.95 29.53 25.95
C ARG A 246 18.11 30.12 27.35
N GLU A 247 17.12 30.00 28.24
CA GLU A 247 17.25 30.54 29.60
C GLU A 247 18.25 29.76 30.48
N SER A 248 18.64 28.54 30.10
CA SER A 248 19.66 27.76 30.82
C SER A 248 21.12 28.13 30.47
N ASP A 249 21.38 28.80 29.35
CA ASP A 249 22.75 29.05 28.89
C ASP A 249 23.29 30.45 29.26
N THR A 250 22.44 31.36 29.74
CA THR A 250 22.82 32.75 30.06
C THR A 250 23.39 32.97 31.48
N LEU A 251 23.50 31.92 32.30
CA LEU A 251 24.20 31.97 33.59
C LEU A 251 25.28 30.89 33.59
N GLY A 252 26.53 31.27 33.31
CA GLY A 252 27.68 30.38 33.16
C GLY A 252 28.11 29.64 34.43
N LEU A 253 27.25 28.76 34.96
CA LEU A 253 27.52 27.92 36.12
C LEU A 253 27.21 26.45 35.79
N SER A 254 28.28 25.63 35.77
CA SER A 254 28.29 24.18 36.04
C SER A 254 27.18 23.33 35.37
N GLY A 255 27.39 22.95 34.10
CA GLY A 255 26.42 22.22 33.28
C GLY A 255 26.18 20.74 33.62
N SER A 256 26.81 20.13 34.63
CA SER A 256 26.60 18.69 34.92
C SER A 256 25.53 18.39 35.98
N ASN A 257 25.15 19.35 36.83
CA ASN A 257 24.19 19.09 37.90
C ASN A 257 22.73 19.28 37.47
N CYS A 258 22.45 20.16 36.50
CA CYS A 258 21.08 20.51 36.10
C CYS A 258 20.36 19.37 35.34
N SER A 259 21.07 18.60 34.52
CA SER A 259 20.49 17.47 33.76
C SER A 259 19.97 16.36 34.68
N ASN A 260 20.73 16.05 35.74
CA ASN A 260 20.39 15.00 36.69
C ASN A 260 19.12 15.33 37.48
N THR A 261 18.90 16.62 37.80
CA THR A 261 17.68 17.07 38.49
C THR A 261 16.45 16.93 37.59
N ARG A 262 16.55 17.25 36.30
CA ARG A 262 15.43 17.15 35.35
C ARG A 262 15.03 15.70 35.09
N GLU A 263 16.01 14.83 34.83
CA GLU A 263 15.75 13.41 34.64
C GLU A 263 15.08 12.80 35.89
N SER A 264 15.56 13.17 37.07
CA SER A 264 14.95 12.76 38.35
C SER A 264 13.47 13.19 38.46
N LYS A 265 13.13 14.42 38.04
CA LYS A 265 11.73 14.92 38.06
C LYS A 265 10.83 14.20 37.05
N VAL A 266 11.34 13.90 35.85
CA VAL A 266 10.58 13.10 34.87
C VAL A 266 10.32 11.70 35.42
N GLN A 267 11.33 11.05 36.03
CA GLN A 267 11.15 9.75 36.67
C GLN A 267 10.18 9.82 37.86
N LEU A 268 10.14 10.94 38.58
CA LEU A 268 9.16 11.17 39.64
C LEU A 268 7.73 11.19 39.08
N ILE A 269 7.46 11.94 38.00
CA ILE A 269 6.14 11.91 37.32
C ILE A 269 5.78 10.48 36.92
N LEU A 270 6.69 9.78 36.24
CA LEU A 270 6.45 8.41 35.76
C LEU A 270 6.17 7.44 36.91
N ARG A 271 6.89 7.56 38.03
CA ARG A 271 6.63 6.78 39.25
C ARG A 271 5.25 7.11 39.84
N THR A 272 4.89 8.38 39.93
CA THR A 272 3.61 8.82 40.49
C THR A 272 2.41 8.31 39.68
N VAL A 273 2.54 8.15 38.37
CA VAL A 273 1.48 7.59 37.50
C VAL A 273 1.56 6.06 37.33
N GLY A 274 2.46 5.40 38.06
CA GLY A 274 2.65 3.95 37.99
C GLY A 274 3.27 3.45 36.68
N ALA A 275 3.90 4.32 35.89
CA ALA A 275 4.59 4.00 34.63
C ALA A 275 6.09 3.72 34.85
N THR A 276 6.41 2.92 35.87
CA THR A 276 7.79 2.49 36.17
C THR A 276 8.23 1.36 35.25
N GLU A 277 9.54 1.15 35.11
CA GLU A 277 10.08 0.02 34.33
C GLU A 277 9.50 -1.32 34.83
N GLY A 278 9.06 -2.17 33.89
CA GLY A 278 8.36 -3.43 34.19
C GLY A 278 6.86 -3.32 34.52
N SER A 279 6.30 -2.12 34.69
CA SER A 279 4.85 -1.94 34.91
C SER A 279 4.04 -2.17 33.63
N LEU A 280 2.76 -2.56 33.78
CA LEU A 280 1.82 -2.64 32.65
C LEU A 280 1.62 -1.27 31.98
N ASN A 281 1.57 -0.19 32.75
CA ASN A 281 1.46 1.17 32.22
C ASN A 281 2.66 1.51 31.33
N ARG A 282 3.89 1.15 31.75
CA ARG A 282 5.10 1.31 30.93
C ARG A 282 5.07 0.44 29.69
N ALA A 283 4.67 -0.83 29.81
CA ALA A 283 4.59 -1.78 28.70
C ALA A 283 3.51 -1.43 27.65
N SER A 284 2.51 -0.62 28.02
CA SER A 284 1.43 -0.21 27.13
C SER A 284 1.86 0.66 25.94
N LEU A 285 3.06 1.26 26.00
CA LEU A 285 3.60 2.10 24.94
C LEU A 285 5.00 1.65 24.52
N GLU A 286 5.33 1.87 23.25
CA GLU A 286 6.67 1.59 22.73
C GLU A 286 7.73 2.50 23.39
N ASN A 287 8.94 1.99 23.59
CA ASN A 287 10.05 2.77 24.18
C ASN A 287 10.35 4.08 23.40
N SER A 288 10.21 4.05 22.07
CA SER A 288 10.33 5.24 21.21
C SER A 288 9.28 6.32 21.52
N THR A 289 8.06 5.89 21.88
CA THR A 289 6.97 6.78 22.29
C THR A 289 7.29 7.40 23.64
N TRP A 290 7.80 6.58 24.58
CA TRP A 290 8.24 7.07 25.89
C TRP A 290 9.36 8.11 25.80
N ILE A 291 10.38 7.88 24.97
CA ILE A 291 11.44 8.87 24.74
C ILE A 291 10.84 10.20 24.24
N SER A 292 9.87 10.13 23.33
CA SER A 292 9.17 11.32 22.82
C SER A 292 8.35 12.02 23.93
N TYR A 293 7.72 11.24 24.82
CA TYR A 293 6.94 11.77 25.94
C TYR A 293 7.84 12.37 27.01
N GLN A 294 9.02 11.81 27.29
CA GLN A 294 9.98 12.38 28.24
C GLN A 294 10.43 13.79 27.84
N ASN A 295 10.62 14.03 26.53
CA ASN A 295 10.93 15.37 26.02
C ASN A 295 9.79 16.37 26.30
N VAL A 296 8.53 15.96 26.12
CA VAL A 296 7.37 16.77 26.48
C VAL A 296 7.31 17.00 27.99
N LEU A 297 7.48 15.96 28.80
CA LEU A 297 7.42 16.06 30.26
C LEU A 297 8.48 17.02 30.79
N THR A 298 9.67 17.02 30.21
CA THR A 298 10.73 17.98 30.54
C THR A 298 10.29 19.41 30.22
N SER A 299 9.66 19.63 29.06
CA SER A 299 9.11 20.93 28.70
C SER A 299 7.97 21.38 29.64
N TRP A 300 7.11 20.45 30.06
CA TRP A 300 6.06 20.71 31.06
C TRP A 300 6.65 21.08 32.43
N ILE A 301 7.66 20.36 32.90
CA ILE A 301 8.33 20.65 34.17
C ILE A 301 8.90 22.07 34.17
N ASN A 302 9.60 22.45 33.10
CA ASN A 302 10.15 23.81 32.98
C ASN A 302 9.04 24.88 33.03
N TYR A 303 7.95 24.67 32.28
CA TYR A 303 6.81 25.59 32.30
C TYR A 303 6.16 25.68 33.69
N ALA A 304 5.95 24.54 34.35
CA ALA A 304 5.36 24.49 35.67
C ALA A 304 6.23 25.23 36.70
N GLU A 305 7.54 25.03 36.67
CA GLU A 305 8.48 25.72 37.57
C GLU A 305 8.50 27.23 37.36
N SER A 306 8.58 27.70 36.11
CA SER A 306 8.56 29.13 35.82
C SER A 306 7.25 29.83 36.22
N ASN A 307 6.16 29.07 36.38
CA ASN A 307 4.85 29.59 36.77
C ASN A 307 4.46 29.19 38.21
N ASN A 308 5.39 28.66 39.01
CA ASN A 308 5.14 28.18 40.38
C ASN A 308 3.96 27.19 40.50
N LEU A 309 3.83 26.28 39.52
CA LEU A 309 2.81 25.23 39.47
C LEU A 309 3.38 23.90 39.97
N ASP A 310 2.50 23.05 40.52
CA ASP A 310 2.85 21.67 40.85
C ASP A 310 2.95 20.82 39.57
N PHE A 311 4.16 20.43 39.19
CA PHE A 311 4.39 19.62 37.99
C PHE A 311 3.85 18.18 38.10
N LEU A 312 3.50 17.70 39.30
CA LEU A 312 2.95 16.36 39.55
C LEU A 312 1.43 16.29 39.37
N ASN A 313 0.75 17.43 39.34
CA ASN A 313 -0.69 17.52 39.19
C ASN A 313 -1.04 18.61 38.19
N ILE A 314 -1.65 18.21 37.07
CA ILE A 314 -2.07 19.14 36.03
C ILE A 314 -3.60 19.23 35.99
N SER A 315 -4.14 20.44 36.14
CA SER A 315 -5.55 20.72 35.94
C SER A 315 -5.87 20.93 34.45
N ASN A 316 -7.15 20.85 34.07
CA ASN A 316 -7.57 21.15 32.70
C ASN A 316 -7.22 22.59 32.28
N GLU A 317 -7.19 23.55 33.22
CA GLU A 317 -6.82 24.93 32.90
C GLU A 317 -5.32 25.07 32.68
N GLN A 318 -4.49 24.55 33.59
CA GLN A 318 -3.02 24.56 33.44
C GLN A 318 -2.58 23.84 32.16
N TYR A 319 -3.24 22.74 31.80
CA TYR A 319 -2.99 22.03 30.56
C TYR A 319 -3.29 22.88 29.31
N ARG A 320 -4.40 23.64 29.33
CA ARG A 320 -4.73 24.57 28.23
C ARG A 320 -3.74 25.72 28.16
N GLU A 321 -3.40 26.33 29.30
CA GLU A 321 -2.45 27.43 29.39
C GLU A 321 -1.06 27.00 28.91
N TYR A 322 -0.63 25.78 29.22
CA TYR A 322 0.63 25.23 28.72
C TYR A 322 0.64 25.06 27.20
N LEU A 323 -0.43 24.53 26.60
CA LEU A 323 -0.50 24.38 25.14
C LEU A 323 -0.57 25.75 24.43
N ASP A 324 -1.23 26.73 25.03
CA ASP A 324 -1.24 28.12 24.56
C ASP A 324 0.16 28.77 24.68
N PHE A 325 0.85 28.52 25.79
CA PHE A 325 2.25 28.92 25.97
C PHE A 325 3.15 28.34 24.88
N LEU A 326 3.04 27.04 24.57
CA LEU A 326 3.82 26.42 23.48
C LEU A 326 3.55 27.10 22.13
N TYR A 327 2.29 27.47 21.85
CA TYR A 327 1.95 28.21 20.64
C TYR A 327 2.58 29.62 20.62
N LYS A 328 2.49 30.34 21.74
CA LYS A 328 3.08 31.68 21.91
C LYS A 328 4.60 31.68 21.80
N ASP A 329 5.26 30.63 22.26
CA ASP A 329 6.70 30.43 22.11
C ASP A 329 7.08 29.81 20.74
N HIS A 330 6.17 29.85 19.78
CA HIS A 330 6.42 29.41 18.40
C HIS A 330 6.86 27.93 18.29
N ALA A 331 6.45 27.08 19.22
CA ALA A 331 6.69 25.64 19.09
C ALA A 331 6.01 25.09 17.82
N SER A 332 6.63 24.08 17.21
CA SER A 332 6.06 23.51 15.98
C SER A 332 4.66 22.91 16.22
N PRO A 333 3.73 23.00 15.26
CA PRO A 333 2.39 22.43 15.41
C PRO A 333 2.41 20.93 15.76
N ASP A 334 3.37 20.17 15.23
CA ASP A 334 3.53 18.75 15.53
C ASP A 334 3.99 18.51 16.97
N PHE A 335 4.87 19.36 17.52
CA PHE A 335 5.26 19.27 18.93
C PHE A 335 4.09 19.60 19.86
N ILE A 336 3.25 20.60 19.54
CA ILE A 336 2.06 20.93 20.35
C ILE A 336 1.06 19.74 20.35
N ILE A 337 0.87 19.08 19.20
CA ILE A 337 0.02 17.89 19.10
C ILE A 337 0.62 16.71 19.90
N LEU A 338 1.94 16.53 19.82
CA LEU A 338 2.66 15.53 20.63
C LEU A 338 2.49 15.83 22.12
N ALA A 339 2.67 17.09 22.53
CA ALA A 339 2.54 17.54 23.91
C ALA A 339 1.14 17.31 24.46
N ARG A 340 0.11 17.64 23.66
CA ARG A 340 -1.29 17.30 23.96
C ARG A 340 -1.44 15.81 24.26
N THR A 341 -0.98 14.97 23.34
CA THR A 341 -1.16 13.51 23.44
C THR A 341 -0.39 12.92 24.62
N ALA A 342 0.87 13.33 24.80
CA ALA A 342 1.75 12.85 25.85
C ALA A 342 1.21 13.17 27.25
N LEU A 343 0.92 14.45 27.54
CA LEU A 343 0.41 14.85 28.85
C LEU A 343 -0.96 14.24 29.13
N SER A 344 -1.87 14.24 28.15
CA SER A 344 -3.18 13.61 28.32
C SER A 344 -3.06 12.12 28.66
N THR A 345 -2.12 11.40 28.07
CA THR A 345 -1.94 9.96 28.28
C THR A 345 -1.29 9.68 29.62
N VAL A 346 -0.19 10.38 29.94
CA VAL A 346 0.57 10.18 31.17
C VAL A 346 -0.27 10.55 32.39
N PHE A 347 -0.91 11.72 32.41
CA PHE A 347 -1.68 12.13 33.59
C PHE A 347 -3.01 11.40 33.73
N SER A 348 -3.61 10.89 32.63
CA SER A 348 -4.79 10.03 32.72
C SER A 348 -4.52 8.70 33.40
N MET A 349 -3.27 8.20 33.39
CA MET A 349 -2.92 6.97 34.11
C MET A 349 -3.12 7.12 35.64
N LYS A 350 -3.00 8.35 36.17
CA LYS A 350 -3.25 8.65 37.59
C LYS A 350 -4.70 9.05 37.85
N SER A 351 -5.27 9.92 37.02
CA SER A 351 -6.59 10.51 37.27
C SER A 351 -7.77 9.70 36.71
N GLY A 352 -7.52 8.81 35.74
CA GLY A 352 -8.55 8.17 34.93
C GLY A 352 -9.22 9.11 33.91
N ILE A 353 -8.84 10.39 33.86
CA ILE A 353 -9.48 11.42 33.03
C ILE A 353 -8.52 11.86 31.92
N LEU A 354 -8.99 11.80 30.67
CA LEU A 354 -8.23 12.26 29.51
C LEU A 354 -8.35 13.78 29.34
N LEU A 355 -7.27 14.51 29.66
CA LEU A 355 -7.20 15.97 29.48
C LEU A 355 -7.52 16.42 28.04
N SER A 356 -7.19 15.58 27.06
CA SER A 356 -7.44 15.84 25.64
C SER A 356 -8.91 15.80 25.21
N GLN A 357 -9.82 15.33 26.07
CA GLN A 357 -11.27 15.32 25.84
C GLN A 357 -11.94 16.67 26.12
N ASP A 358 -11.26 17.65 26.74
CA ASP A 358 -11.80 19.00 26.89
C ASP A 358 -12.10 19.61 25.51
N ALA A 359 -13.36 20.03 25.30
CA ALA A 359 -13.82 20.62 24.06
C ALA A 359 -13.01 21.88 23.66
N ARG A 360 -12.52 22.63 24.65
CA ARG A 360 -11.68 23.83 24.45
C ARG A 360 -10.31 23.45 23.89
N VAL A 361 -9.69 22.39 24.40
CA VAL A 361 -8.44 21.84 23.86
C VAL A 361 -8.64 21.37 22.42
N SER A 362 -9.72 20.65 22.14
CA SER A 362 -10.04 20.18 20.79
C SER A 362 -10.30 21.34 19.80
N ARG A 363 -10.91 22.44 20.24
CA ARG A 363 -11.06 23.65 19.42
C ARG A 363 -9.71 24.33 19.15
N MET A 364 -8.86 24.43 20.15
CA MET A 364 -7.51 25.01 20.03
C MET A 364 -6.64 24.24 19.03
N ILE A 365 -6.61 22.91 19.08
CA ILE A 365 -5.86 22.10 18.08
C ILE A 365 -6.42 22.27 16.68
N ARG A 366 -7.75 22.34 16.52
CA ARG A 366 -8.36 22.63 15.21
C ARG A 366 -7.97 24.03 14.71
N GLY A 367 -7.92 25.03 15.59
CA GLY A 367 -7.42 26.36 15.28
C GLY A 367 -5.97 26.34 14.82
N LEU A 368 -5.10 25.66 15.57
CA LEU A 368 -3.69 25.47 15.24
C LEU A 368 -3.50 24.82 13.85
N GLN A 369 -4.28 23.78 13.54
CA GLN A 369 -4.25 23.09 12.24
C GLN A 369 -4.79 23.94 11.09
N LYS A 370 -5.73 24.86 11.35
CA LYS A 370 -6.24 25.80 10.35
C LYS A 370 -5.23 26.92 10.05
N ILE A 371 -4.56 27.42 11.09
CA ILE A 371 -3.49 28.44 10.95
C ILE A 371 -2.27 27.83 10.27
N ASN A 372 -1.95 26.58 10.61
CA ASN A 372 -0.82 25.84 10.05
C ASN A 372 -1.32 24.59 9.31
N PRO A 373 -2.00 24.76 8.16
CA PRO A 373 -2.47 23.61 7.41
C PRO A 373 -1.26 22.77 7.01
N LYS A 374 -1.25 21.49 7.41
CA LYS A 374 -0.22 20.56 6.96
C LYS A 374 -0.25 20.59 5.43
N LYS A 375 0.81 21.12 4.82
CA LYS A 375 0.98 21.07 3.38
C LYS A 375 0.83 19.60 3.02
N LYS A 376 -0.21 19.26 2.24
CA LYS A 376 -0.34 17.91 1.70
C LYS A 376 0.95 17.67 0.93
N ASN A 377 1.79 16.78 1.42
CA ASN A 377 2.98 16.38 0.69
C ASN A 377 2.46 15.87 -0.66
N LYS A 378 2.69 16.66 -1.72
CA LYS A 378 2.41 16.20 -3.08
C LYS A 378 3.19 14.92 -3.22
N ARG A 379 2.49 13.79 -3.34
CA ARG A 379 3.13 12.49 -3.56
C ARG A 379 3.80 12.62 -4.91
N GLN A 380 5.11 12.86 -4.90
CA GLN A 380 5.88 12.85 -6.11
C GLN A 380 6.11 11.38 -6.43
N TYR A 381 5.38 10.90 -7.43
CA TYR A 381 5.62 9.59 -7.99
C TYR A 381 6.89 9.71 -8.82
N CYS A 382 7.92 8.96 -8.42
CA CYS A 382 9.11 8.78 -9.22
C CYS A 382 9.03 7.40 -9.87
N ASP A 383 9.36 7.32 -11.15
CA ASP A 383 9.47 6.05 -11.86
C ASP A 383 10.58 5.21 -11.20
N PRO A 384 10.31 3.95 -10.77
CA PRO A 384 11.34 3.09 -10.20
C PRO A 384 12.29 2.50 -11.26
N GLU A 385 12.05 2.70 -12.55
CA GLU A 385 12.84 2.06 -13.61
C GLU A 385 14.35 2.29 -13.49
N PRO A 386 14.90 3.49 -13.18
CA PRO A 386 16.34 3.65 -13.02
C PRO A 386 16.95 2.76 -11.92
N LEU A 387 16.18 2.50 -10.85
CA LEU A 387 16.58 1.57 -9.79
C LEU A 387 16.52 0.10 -10.25
N LEU A 388 15.51 -0.27 -11.04
CA LEU A 388 15.38 -1.62 -11.59
C LEU A 388 16.49 -1.90 -12.62
N SER A 389 16.73 -0.99 -13.55
CA SER A 389 17.82 -1.10 -14.52
C SER A 389 19.19 -1.19 -13.82
N TYR A 390 19.39 -0.45 -12.73
CA TYR A 390 20.61 -0.56 -11.92
C TYR A 390 20.81 -1.97 -11.33
N TRP A 391 19.73 -2.66 -10.94
CA TRP A 391 19.80 -4.04 -10.43
C TRP A 391 20.03 -5.09 -11.52
N GLU A 392 19.55 -4.87 -12.74
CA GLU A 392 19.79 -5.79 -13.86
C GLU A 392 21.25 -5.86 -14.26
N LEU A 393 21.98 -4.75 -14.14
CA LEU A 393 23.42 -4.71 -14.40
C LEU A 393 24.24 -5.45 -13.34
N GLN A 394 23.61 -5.91 -12.27
CA GLN A 394 24.27 -6.60 -11.16
C GLN A 394 23.99 -8.09 -11.17
N ASN A 395 25.03 -8.91 -11.35
CA ASN A 395 24.91 -10.35 -11.15
C ASN A 395 24.78 -10.66 -9.65
N ILE A 396 23.59 -11.10 -9.23
CA ILE A 396 23.24 -11.38 -7.83
C ILE A 396 24.23 -12.35 -7.16
N THR A 397 24.77 -13.31 -7.91
CA THR A 397 25.73 -14.29 -7.35
C THR A 397 27.13 -13.71 -7.13
N GLN A 398 27.46 -12.59 -7.78
CA GLN A 398 28.80 -11.99 -7.77
C GLN A 398 28.87 -10.66 -6.99
N ILE A 399 27.74 -10.00 -6.71
CA ILE A 399 27.76 -8.77 -5.90
C ILE A 399 28.28 -9.03 -4.48
N ASP A 400 28.93 -8.03 -3.89
CA ASP A 400 29.40 -8.11 -2.51
C ASP A 400 28.23 -8.17 -1.50
N ASP A 401 28.50 -8.66 -0.29
CA ASP A 401 27.48 -8.83 0.75
C ASP A 401 26.78 -7.51 1.14
N GLU A 402 27.51 -6.38 1.15
CA GLU A 402 26.93 -5.10 1.51
C GLU A 402 25.93 -4.65 0.44
N SER A 403 26.32 -4.74 -0.84
CA SER A 403 25.43 -4.42 -1.97
C SER A 403 24.23 -5.37 -2.05
N LEU A 404 24.40 -6.66 -1.74
CA LEU A 404 23.31 -7.64 -1.68
C LEU A 404 22.28 -7.29 -0.59
N VAL A 405 22.74 -6.99 0.63
CA VAL A 405 21.85 -6.58 1.75
C VAL A 405 21.13 -5.28 1.43
N ILE A 406 21.83 -4.29 0.88
CA ILE A 406 21.24 -3.00 0.48
C ILE A 406 20.13 -3.22 -0.56
N ARG A 407 20.41 -4.04 -1.58
CA ARG A 407 19.44 -4.43 -2.62
C ARG A 407 18.22 -5.14 -2.04
N MET A 408 18.43 -6.10 -1.14
CA MET A 408 17.33 -6.79 -0.46
C MET A 408 16.44 -5.81 0.31
N ALA A 409 17.05 -4.89 1.09
CA ALA A 409 16.31 -3.89 1.84
C ALA A 409 15.44 -3.00 0.93
N SER A 410 15.97 -2.54 -0.20
CA SER A 410 15.20 -1.73 -1.15
C SER A 410 14.07 -2.51 -1.82
N MET A 411 14.27 -3.79 -2.16
CA MET A 411 13.23 -4.66 -2.73
C MET A 411 12.08 -4.90 -1.74
N LEU A 412 12.37 -5.14 -0.47
CA LEU A 412 11.34 -5.31 0.57
C LEU A 412 10.45 -4.08 0.74
N VAL A 413 11.02 -2.88 0.58
CA VAL A 413 10.25 -1.63 0.64
C VAL A 413 9.48 -1.40 -0.64
N LEU A 414 10.13 -1.55 -1.80
CA LEU A 414 9.55 -1.26 -3.10
C LEU A 414 8.42 -2.22 -3.46
N PHE A 415 8.60 -3.53 -3.29
CA PHE A 415 7.62 -4.52 -3.73
C PHE A 415 6.63 -4.95 -2.63
N TYR A 416 7.06 -4.93 -1.37
CA TYR A 416 6.27 -5.50 -0.26
C TYR A 416 5.87 -4.46 0.79
N SER A 417 6.27 -3.19 0.62
CA SER A 417 5.87 -2.10 1.51
C SER A 417 6.22 -2.31 2.99
N ILE A 418 7.23 -3.15 3.29
CA ILE A 418 7.63 -3.50 4.65
C ILE A 418 8.29 -2.28 5.32
N ARG A 419 7.94 -2.00 6.59
CA ARG A 419 8.52 -0.87 7.32
C ARG A 419 9.96 -1.16 7.73
N PHE A 420 10.77 -0.12 7.92
CA PHE A 420 12.20 -0.29 8.26
C PHE A 420 12.44 -1.05 9.56
N ARG A 421 11.55 -0.83 10.53
CA ARG A 421 11.58 -1.59 11.79
C ARG A 421 11.27 -3.07 11.59
N GLU A 422 10.20 -3.36 10.85
CA GLU A 422 9.78 -4.73 10.55
C GLU A 422 10.91 -5.48 9.84
N MET A 423 11.59 -4.83 8.88
CA MET A 423 12.76 -5.41 8.19
C MET A 423 13.95 -5.72 9.11
N SER A 424 14.19 -4.90 10.14
CA SER A 424 15.30 -5.14 11.08
C SER A 424 15.07 -6.34 12.00
N GLU A 425 13.83 -6.83 12.08
CA GLU A 425 13.41 -7.95 12.92
C GLU A 425 13.30 -9.27 12.12
N ILE A 426 13.50 -9.24 10.80
CA ILE A 426 13.39 -10.44 9.96
C ILE A 426 14.58 -11.37 10.23
N SER A 427 14.29 -12.56 10.76
CA SER A 427 15.26 -13.65 10.88
C SER A 427 15.16 -14.61 9.70
N GLN A 428 16.31 -15.14 9.26
CA GLN A 428 16.37 -16.15 8.21
C GLN A 428 15.82 -17.51 8.64
N GLU A 429 15.80 -17.80 9.94
CA GLU A 429 15.18 -19.03 10.46
C GLU A 429 13.67 -19.05 10.22
N LEU A 430 13.07 -17.87 10.07
CA LEU A 430 11.64 -17.68 9.82
C LEU A 430 11.34 -17.56 8.31
N ILE A 431 12.27 -17.95 7.45
CA ILE A 431 12.07 -17.92 6.00
C ILE A 431 11.80 -19.34 5.50
N ILE A 432 10.62 -19.56 4.94
CA ILE A 432 10.21 -20.84 4.36
C ILE A 432 10.42 -20.77 2.86
N ASP A 433 11.32 -21.60 2.34
CA ASP A 433 11.59 -21.75 0.91
C ASP A 433 10.74 -22.90 0.36
N LYS A 434 9.86 -22.60 -0.59
CA LYS A 434 9.08 -23.56 -1.38
C LYS A 434 9.58 -23.41 -2.83
N ASN A 435 9.58 -24.50 -3.61
CA ASN A 435 10.25 -24.58 -4.93
C ASN A 435 10.21 -23.31 -5.81
N HIS A 436 9.08 -22.61 -5.89
CA HIS A 436 8.90 -21.40 -6.71
C HIS A 436 8.48 -20.15 -5.91
N GLN A 437 8.48 -20.22 -4.58
CA GLN A 437 8.01 -19.14 -3.71
C GLN A 437 8.71 -19.21 -2.37
N CYS A 438 9.16 -18.06 -1.89
CA CYS A 438 9.67 -17.92 -0.54
C CYS A 438 8.63 -17.18 0.31
N SER A 439 8.52 -17.51 1.59
CA SER A 439 7.61 -16.82 2.51
C SER A 439 8.40 -16.28 3.69
N ILE A 440 8.30 -14.98 3.92
CA ILE A 440 8.97 -14.30 5.04
C ILE A 440 7.91 -14.02 6.10
N TYR A 441 8.19 -14.41 7.34
CA TYR A 441 7.29 -14.16 8.47
C TYR A 441 7.78 -12.95 9.28
N VAL A 442 6.93 -11.94 9.42
CA VAL A 442 7.31 -10.64 10.01
C VAL A 442 6.29 -10.22 11.06
N ARG A 443 6.76 -9.70 12.19
CA ARG A 443 5.88 -9.03 13.17
C ARG A 443 5.57 -7.63 12.66
N THR A 444 4.30 -7.30 12.53
CA THR A 444 3.89 -5.98 12.04
C THR A 444 3.56 -5.06 13.21
N LYS A 445 3.58 -3.74 12.98
CA LYS A 445 3.15 -2.77 14.02
C LYS A 445 1.74 -3.06 14.56
N THR A 446 0.86 -3.60 13.73
CA THR A 446 -0.54 -3.90 14.08
C THR A 446 -0.71 -5.27 14.72
N GLN A 447 0.19 -6.22 14.44
CA GLN A 447 0.18 -7.57 15.00
C GLN A 447 1.56 -7.84 15.62
N SER A 448 1.73 -7.43 16.89
CA SER A 448 3.00 -7.60 17.61
C SER A 448 3.21 -9.01 18.17
N THR A 449 2.12 -9.76 18.35
CA THR A 449 2.10 -11.13 18.90
C THR A 449 2.17 -12.20 17.83
N GLU A 450 1.62 -11.93 16.65
CA GLU A 450 1.52 -12.88 15.54
C GLU A 450 2.50 -12.52 14.43
N LEU A 451 2.95 -13.55 13.72
CA LEU A 451 3.76 -13.38 12.53
C LEU A 451 2.85 -13.29 11.30
N THR A 452 2.99 -12.22 10.54
CA THR A 452 2.33 -12.06 9.24
C THR A 452 3.19 -12.70 8.16
N GLU A 453 2.62 -13.61 7.38
CA GLU A 453 3.27 -14.20 6.20
C GLU A 453 3.30 -13.18 5.05
N ILE A 454 4.49 -13.00 4.46
CA ILE A 454 4.70 -12.17 3.28
C ILE A 454 5.23 -13.07 2.16
N PRO A 455 4.37 -13.43 1.17
CA PRO A 455 4.80 -14.27 0.05
C PRO A 455 5.71 -13.49 -0.90
N ILE A 456 6.89 -14.03 -1.15
CA ILE A 456 7.91 -13.52 -2.07
C ILE A 456 7.92 -14.38 -3.33
N CYS A 457 7.42 -13.83 -4.44
CA CYS A 457 7.28 -14.52 -5.71
C CYS A 457 8.43 -14.20 -6.68
N HIS A 458 8.65 -15.10 -7.65
CA HIS A 458 9.56 -14.87 -8.76
C HIS A 458 8.99 -13.87 -9.77
N SER A 459 9.85 -13.09 -10.41
CA SER A 459 9.50 -12.32 -11.61
C SER A 459 10.08 -13.02 -12.83
N ASN A 460 9.21 -13.60 -13.66
CA ASN A 460 9.63 -14.27 -14.91
C ASN A 460 10.08 -13.27 -15.98
N ILE A 461 9.59 -12.02 -15.91
CA ILE A 461 9.83 -10.99 -16.94
C ILE A 461 11.25 -10.44 -16.83
N ARG A 462 11.72 -10.21 -15.60
CA ARG A 462 13.04 -9.63 -15.30
C ARG A 462 13.71 -10.47 -14.21
N PRO A 463 14.33 -11.60 -14.57
CA PRO A 463 14.88 -12.54 -13.58
C PRO A 463 15.97 -11.89 -12.71
N ASP A 464 16.72 -10.95 -13.26
CA ASP A 464 17.77 -10.20 -12.57
C ASP A 464 17.25 -9.06 -11.70
N VAL A 465 15.94 -8.85 -11.56
CA VAL A 465 15.35 -7.99 -10.50
C VAL A 465 14.41 -8.77 -9.58
N SER A 466 14.43 -10.10 -9.67
CA SER A 466 13.55 -10.96 -8.88
C SER A 466 13.83 -10.82 -7.37
N PRO A 467 12.82 -10.46 -6.56
CA PRO A 467 12.95 -10.48 -5.10
C PRO A 467 13.24 -11.88 -4.56
N LEU A 468 12.58 -12.91 -5.11
CA LEU A 468 12.83 -14.31 -4.73
C LEU A 468 14.31 -14.71 -4.83
N ARG A 469 14.94 -14.49 -5.99
CA ARG A 469 16.37 -14.81 -6.19
C ARG A 469 17.27 -14.02 -5.22
N THR A 470 16.95 -12.77 -4.96
CA THR A 470 17.71 -11.93 -4.02
C THR A 470 17.60 -12.47 -2.59
N VAL A 471 16.39 -12.85 -2.13
CA VAL A 471 16.19 -13.47 -0.81
C VAL A 471 16.92 -14.81 -0.71
N GLN A 472 16.80 -15.66 -1.72
CA GLN A 472 17.46 -16.97 -1.75
C GLN A 472 18.99 -16.82 -1.69
N GLU A 473 19.57 -15.85 -2.39
CA GLU A 473 21.00 -15.57 -2.31
C GLU A 473 21.42 -15.05 -0.92
N CYS A 474 20.65 -14.13 -0.32
CA CYS A 474 20.88 -13.69 1.06
C CYS A 474 20.89 -14.88 2.04
N VAL A 475 19.91 -15.76 1.92
CA VAL A 475 19.74 -16.95 2.76
C VAL A 475 20.89 -17.95 2.54
N ARG A 476 21.29 -18.17 1.29
CA ARG A 476 22.39 -19.06 0.91
C ARG A 476 23.71 -18.60 1.52
N ARG A 477 24.04 -17.30 1.46
CA ARG A 477 25.32 -16.77 2.00
C ARG A 477 25.42 -16.84 3.52
N LYS A 478 24.29 -16.94 4.22
CA LYS A 478 24.21 -16.98 5.69
C LYS A 478 23.79 -18.33 6.26
N ASN A 479 23.64 -19.34 5.42
CA ASN A 479 23.25 -20.69 5.81
C ASN A 479 21.97 -20.71 6.69
N LYS A 480 20.97 -19.86 6.37
CA LYS A 480 19.70 -19.75 7.10
C LYS A 480 19.80 -19.34 8.57
N ILE A 481 20.89 -18.70 9.01
CA ILE A 481 21.06 -18.30 10.42
C ILE A 481 21.21 -16.78 10.53
N GLY A 482 20.51 -16.19 11.51
CA GLY A 482 20.62 -14.79 11.86
C GLY A 482 19.73 -13.86 11.02
N PRO A 483 19.99 -12.54 11.04
CA PRO A 483 19.10 -11.57 10.42
C PRO A 483 19.19 -11.61 8.89
N LEU A 484 18.05 -11.38 8.22
CA LEU A 484 18.03 -11.24 6.75
C LEU A 484 18.79 -10.00 6.29
N LEU A 485 18.71 -8.91 7.05
CA LEU A 485 19.47 -7.68 6.81
C LEU A 485 20.55 -7.52 7.89
N TRP A 486 21.80 -7.85 7.56
CA TRP A 486 22.91 -7.86 8.52
C TRP A 486 23.97 -6.79 8.23
N GLN A 487 24.70 -6.42 9.28
CA GLN A 487 25.95 -5.69 9.19
C GLN A 487 27.07 -6.66 8.80
N VAL A 488 27.70 -6.44 7.64
CA VAL A 488 28.75 -7.34 7.11
C VAL A 488 29.89 -7.57 8.11
N LYS A 489 30.28 -6.55 8.89
CA LYS A 489 31.43 -6.61 9.81
C LYS A 489 31.23 -7.47 11.07
N ASN A 490 30.01 -7.54 11.61
CA ASN A 490 29.75 -8.15 12.92
C ASN A 490 28.50 -9.04 12.96
N ASN A 491 27.85 -9.26 11.82
CA ASN A 491 26.65 -10.07 11.66
C ASN A 491 25.44 -9.63 12.49
N LYS A 492 25.43 -8.42 13.04
CA LYS A 492 24.28 -7.87 13.79
C LYS A 492 23.19 -7.41 12.82
N PRO A 493 21.90 -7.41 13.22
CA PRO A 493 20.84 -6.86 12.39
C PRO A 493 21.10 -5.37 12.08
N LEU A 494 20.73 -4.94 10.88
CA LEU A 494 20.71 -3.52 10.54
C LEU A 494 19.62 -2.82 11.36
N SER A 495 19.96 -1.72 12.03
CA SER A 495 18.96 -0.88 12.68
C SER A 495 18.08 -0.17 11.64
N PRO A 496 16.87 0.30 12.00
CA PRO A 496 15.99 1.01 11.06
C PRO A 496 16.67 2.22 10.38
N THR A 497 17.54 2.93 11.11
CA THR A 497 18.33 4.05 10.59
C THR A 497 19.39 3.58 9.59
N GLN A 498 20.03 2.44 9.86
CA GLN A 498 21.00 1.85 8.93
C GLN A 498 20.32 1.36 7.66
N VAL A 499 19.15 0.73 7.77
CA VAL A 499 18.33 0.33 6.61
C VAL A 499 17.96 1.55 5.77
N SER A 500 17.48 2.63 6.40
CA SER A 500 17.20 3.88 5.68
C SER A 500 18.44 4.43 4.95
N LYS A 501 19.61 4.43 5.60
CA LYS A 501 20.86 4.91 5.00
C LYS A 501 21.31 4.04 3.83
N ALA A 502 21.20 2.71 3.98
CA ALA A 502 21.48 1.73 2.93
C ALA A 502 20.63 1.99 1.68
N ILE A 503 19.32 2.16 1.85
CA ILE A 503 18.40 2.45 0.75
C ILE A 503 18.74 3.80 0.11
N SER A 504 19.01 4.86 0.90
CA SER A 504 19.44 6.16 0.35
C SER A 504 20.68 6.04 -0.53
N LEU A 505 21.67 5.26 -0.10
CA LEU A 505 22.89 5.03 -0.88
C LEU A 505 22.58 4.32 -2.20
N GLN A 506 21.65 3.37 -2.20
CA GLN A 506 21.24 2.69 -3.41
C GLN A 506 20.49 3.59 -4.39
N LEU A 507 19.57 4.41 -3.88
CA LEU A 507 18.86 5.41 -4.68
C LEU A 507 19.86 6.37 -5.35
N GLN A 508 20.88 6.80 -4.61
CA GLN A 508 21.95 7.64 -5.17
C GLN A 508 22.75 6.91 -6.26
N ARG A 509 23.14 5.64 -6.03
CA ARG A 509 23.87 4.83 -7.02
C ARG A 509 23.06 4.59 -8.30
N ALA A 510 21.75 4.43 -8.17
CA ALA A 510 20.80 4.31 -9.27
C ALA A 510 20.45 5.65 -9.94
N LYS A 511 21.10 6.76 -9.55
CA LYS A 511 20.85 8.12 -10.06
C LYS A 511 19.39 8.57 -9.90
N MET A 512 18.70 8.09 -8.86
CA MET A 512 17.37 8.55 -8.51
C MET A 512 17.42 10.02 -8.00
N PRO A 513 16.33 10.79 -8.11
CA PRO A 513 16.28 12.17 -7.62
C PRO A 513 16.73 12.29 -6.16
N LYS A 514 17.56 13.29 -5.84
CA LYS A 514 18.17 13.47 -4.51
C LYS A 514 17.11 13.76 -3.42
N GLU A 515 15.95 14.27 -3.83
CA GLU A 515 14.82 14.60 -2.97
C GLU A 515 14.05 13.33 -2.56
N LEU A 516 14.26 12.21 -3.26
CA LEU A 516 13.57 10.95 -3.01
C LEU A 516 14.05 10.34 -1.69
N LYS A 517 13.13 10.29 -0.73
CA LYS A 517 13.41 9.67 0.58
C LYS A 517 13.21 8.15 0.49
N PRO A 518 14.01 7.32 1.17
CA PRO A 518 13.85 5.86 1.19
C PRO A 518 12.41 5.37 1.41
N TYR A 519 11.68 6.01 2.33
CA TYR A 519 10.30 5.61 2.66
C TYR A 519 9.32 5.85 1.51
N THR A 520 9.62 6.73 0.56
CA THR A 520 8.74 6.99 -0.58
C THR A 520 8.70 5.84 -1.59
N LEU A 521 9.70 4.94 -1.59
CA LEU A 521 9.67 3.71 -2.38
C LEU A 521 8.43 2.86 -2.10
N LYS A 522 7.98 2.84 -0.83
CA LYS A 522 6.74 2.16 -0.42
C LYS A 522 5.53 2.66 -1.21
N HIS A 523 5.46 3.96 -1.48
CA HIS A 523 4.33 4.54 -2.20
C HIS A 523 4.38 4.25 -3.71
N ILE A 524 5.57 4.07 -4.27
CA ILE A 524 5.76 3.65 -5.66
C ILE A 524 5.26 2.22 -5.84
N GLY A 525 5.60 1.33 -4.90
CA GLY A 525 5.16 -0.06 -4.89
C GLY A 525 3.64 -0.22 -4.88
N VAL A 526 2.95 0.50 -4.00
CA VAL A 526 1.48 0.42 -3.84
C VAL A 526 0.72 1.06 -5.02
N SER A 527 1.37 1.95 -5.78
CA SER A 527 0.72 2.59 -6.93
C SER A 527 0.81 1.80 -8.23
N LYS A 528 1.67 0.79 -8.28
CA LYS A 528 1.72 -0.19 -9.37
C LYS A 528 0.87 -1.39 -8.97
#